data_AF-A0A3P7MK26-F1
#
_entry.id   AF-A0A3P7MK26-F1
#
_cell.length_a   1.000
_cell.length_b   1.000
_cell.length_c   1.000
_cell.angle_alpha   90.00
_cell.angle_beta   90.00
_cell.angle_gamma   90.00
#
_symmetry.space_group_name_H-M   'P 1'
#
loop_
_entity.id
_entity.type
_entity.pdbx_description
1 polymer ?
#
loop_
_entity_poly.entity_id
_entity_poly.type
_entity_poly.pdbx_seq_one_letter_code
_entity_poly.pdbx_strand_id
1 'polypeptide(L)' 'MQKFVEVISCLKILSQSTGTAILLYEELKRTTDDMTPSLLEPFDASTVERDRALELLRHRSDLQLIAEEGVKL' A
#
# COMPACT_ATOMS: atom_id res chain seq x y z
N MET A 1 -10.32 -17.75 10.10
CA MET A 1 -10.04 -16.41 10.69
C MET A 1 -8.96 -15.63 9.96
N GLN A 2 -7.84 -16.25 9.56
CA GLN A 2 -6.69 -15.56 8.96
C GLN A 2 -7.05 -14.68 7.75
N LYS A 3 -7.85 -15.19 6.81
CA LYS A 3 -8.35 -14.42 5.64
C LYS A 3 -9.15 -13.17 6.01
N PHE A 4 -9.86 -13.18 7.14
CA PHE A 4 -10.66 -12.01 7.55
C PHE A 4 -9.75 -10.89 8.05
N VAL A 5 -8.73 -11.23 8.86
CA VAL A 5 -7.74 -10.25 9.35
C VAL A 5 -7.00 -9.60 8.19
N GLU A 6 -6.59 -10.38 7.20
CA GLU A 6 -5.91 -9.91 6.01
C GLU A 6 -6.77 -8.91 5.19
N VAL A 7 -8.06 -9.21 5.02
CA VAL A 7 -9.01 -8.28 4.38
C VAL A 7 -9.14 -6.99 5.16
N ILE A 8 -9.24 -7.05 6.49
CA ILE A 8 -9.31 -5.85 7.34
C ILE A 8 -8.03 -5.01 7.20
N SER A 9 -6.85 -5.63 7.20
CA SER A 9 -5.58 -4.90 7.01
C SER A 9 -5.52 -4.21 5.64
N CYS A 10 -5.98 -4.87 4.58
CA CYS A 10 -6.07 -4.25 3.25
C CYS A 10 -7.02 -3.05 3.24
N LEU A 11 -8.19 -3.16 3.89
CA LEU A 11 -9.14 -2.07 4.01
C LEU A 11 -8.57 -0.89 4.81
N LYS A 12 -7.77 -1.15 5.85
CA LYS A 12 -7.09 -0.10 6.62
C LYS A 12 -6.10 0.70 5.78
N ILE A 13 -5.38 0.06 4.85
CA ILE A 13 -4.51 0.76 3.88
C ILE A 13 -5.36 1.62 2.92
N LEU A 14 -6.43 1.04 2.37
CA LEU A 14 -7.30 1.74 1.42
C LEU A 14 -8.07 2.91 2.03
N SER A 15 -8.41 2.84 3.32
CA SER A 15 -9.18 3.88 4.00
C SER A 15 -8.38 5.12 4.40
N GLN A 16 -7.05 5.14 4.16
CA GLN A 16 -6.22 6.28 4.52
C GLN A 16 -6.59 7.54 3.73
N SER A 17 -6.32 8.71 4.32
CA SER A 17 -6.47 9.98 3.59
C SER A 17 -5.60 9.96 2.32
N THR A 18 -6.01 10.69 1.28
CA THR A 18 -5.26 10.79 0.02
C THR A 18 -3.80 11.18 0.26
N GLY A 19 -3.54 12.19 1.10
CA GLY A 19 -2.18 12.61 1.43
C GLY A 19 -1.36 11.52 2.13
N THR A 20 -1.95 10.83 3.11
CA THR A 20 -1.31 9.71 3.80
C THR A 20 -0.99 8.57 2.84
N ALA A 21 -1.91 8.26 1.93
CA ALA A 21 -1.75 7.19 0.96
C ALA A 21 -0.69 7.48 -0.10
N ILE A 22 -0.56 8.73 -0.54
CA ILE A 22 0.56 9.16 -1.41
C ILE A 22 1.90 8.96 -0.70
N LEU A 23 2.02 9.43 0.54
CA LEU A 23 3.26 9.30 1.32
C LEU A 23 3.59 7.82 1.56
N LEU A 24 2.58 7.02 1.93
CA LEU A 24 2.76 5.58 2.15
C LEU A 24 3.20 4.87 0.87
N TYR A 25 2.63 5.21 -0.29
CA TYR A 25 3.03 4.64 -1.57
C TYR A 25 4.49 4.96 -1.93
N GLU A 26 4.89 6.23 -1.79
CA GLU A 26 6.26 6.67 -2.07
C GLU A 26 7.29 6.05 -1.12
N GLU A 27 6.95 5.92 0.16
CA GLU A 27 7.81 5.28 1.13
C GLU A 27 7.92 3.78 0.83
N LEU A 28 6.78 3.10 0.59
CA LEU A 28 6.76 1.70 0.19
C LEU A 28 7.62 1.45 -1.05
N LYS A 29 7.62 2.31 -2.09
CA LYS A 29 8.51 2.14 -3.27
C LYS A 29 10.00 2.07 -2.90
N ARG A 30 10.41 2.70 -1.80
CA ARG A 30 11.82 2.88 -1.39
C ARG A 30 12.25 1.93 -0.27
N THR A 31 11.30 1.39 0.49
CA THR A 31 11.58 0.42 1.57
C THR A 31 12.03 -0.92 0.98
N THR A 32 12.40 -1.88 1.83
CA THR A 32 12.66 -3.29 1.50
C THR A 32 11.61 -4.19 2.17
N ASP A 33 11.50 -5.45 1.76
CA ASP A 33 10.46 -6.37 2.29
C ASP A 33 10.57 -6.57 3.81
N ASP A 34 11.78 -6.64 4.35
CA ASP A 34 12.06 -6.79 5.79
C ASP A 34 11.61 -5.59 6.63
N MET A 35 11.62 -4.39 6.04
CA MET A 35 11.23 -3.14 6.70
C MET A 35 9.75 -2.77 6.48
N THR A 36 9.06 -3.47 5.56
CA THR A 36 7.65 -3.23 5.23
C THR A 36 6.71 -3.41 6.42
N PRO A 37 6.84 -4.43 7.29
CA PRO A 37 5.98 -4.58 8.46
C PRO A 37 5.99 -3.37 9.39
N SER A 38 7.18 -2.79 9.64
CA SER A 38 7.35 -1.60 10.48
C SER A 38 6.70 -0.36 9.87
N LEU A 39 6.72 -0.25 8.54
CA LEU A 39 6.05 0.84 7.84
C LEU A 39 4.52 0.72 7.89
N LEU A 40 4.00 -0.51 7.92
CA LEU A 40 2.56 -0.79 7.93
C LEU A 40 1.95 -0.93 9.34
N GLU A 41 2.78 -1.08 10.37
CA GLU A 41 2.37 -1.17 11.77
C GLU A 41 1.49 0.01 12.23
N PRO A 42 1.77 1.29 11.90
CA PRO A 42 0.91 2.41 12.29
C PRO A 42 -0.52 2.34 11.72
N PHE A 43 -0.74 1.50 10.71
CA PHE A 43 -2.02 1.26 10.07
C PHE A 43 -2.64 -0.09 10.48
N ASP A 44 -2.06 -0.78 11.48
CA ASP A 44 -2.38 -2.16 11.87
C ASP A 44 -2.39 -3.12 10.67
N ALA A 45 -1.47 -2.94 9.73
CA ALA A 45 -1.42 -3.70 8.48
C ALA A 45 -0.08 -4.42 8.26
N SER A 46 0.69 -4.65 9.33
CA SER A 46 2.03 -5.27 9.29
C SER A 46 2.08 -6.67 8.67
N THR A 47 0.93 -7.33 8.52
CA THR A 47 0.80 -8.64 7.87
C THR A 47 0.65 -8.56 6.34
N VAL A 48 0.49 -7.36 5.77
CA VAL A 48 0.30 -7.18 4.32
C VAL A 48 1.68 -7.13 3.66
N GLU A 49 1.86 -7.94 2.61
CA GLU A 49 3.08 -7.93 1.82
C GLU A 49 3.25 -6.60 1.06
N ARG A 50 4.50 -6.22 0.84
CA ARG A 50 4.88 -4.97 0.17
C ARG A 50 4.18 -4.80 -1.18
N ASP A 51 4.31 -5.80 -2.06
CA ASP A 51 3.76 -5.75 -3.41
C ASP A 51 2.24 -5.62 -3.38
N ARG A 52 1.60 -6.29 -2.42
CA ARG A 52 0.15 -6.19 -2.23
C ARG A 52 -0.26 -4.80 -1.75
N ALA A 53 0.49 -4.19 -0.82
CA ALA A 53 0.23 -2.83 -0.37
C ALA A 53 0.40 -1.81 -1.52
N LEU A 54 1.45 -1.96 -2.33
CA LEU A 54 1.69 -1.14 -3.53
C LEU A 54 0.57 -1.29 -4.56
N GLU A 55 0.11 -2.51 -4.82
CA GLU A 55 -1.01 -2.79 -5.73
C GLU A 55 -2.31 -2.13 -5.23
N LEU A 56 -2.64 -2.29 -3.94
CA LEU A 56 -3.82 -1.68 -3.32
C LEU A 56 -3.80 -0.15 -3.48
N LEU A 57 -2.66 0.48 -3.21
CA LEU A 57 -2.51 1.93 -3.36
C LEU A 57 -2.56 2.36 -4.83
N ARG A 58 -1.97 1.59 -5.76
CA ARG A 58 -2.05 1.88 -7.20
C ARG A 58 -3.49 1.87 -7.72
N HIS A 59 -4.36 1.03 -7.16
CA HIS A 59 -5.78 0.96 -7.54
C HIS A 59 -6.63 2.11 -6.99
N ARG A 60 -6.09 2.96 -6.12
CA ARG A 60 -6.80 4.15 -5.63
C ARG A 60 -6.80 5.25 -6.68
N SER A 61 -7.94 5.39 -7.38
CA SER A 61 -8.11 6.37 -8.46
C SER A 61 -7.89 7.82 -8.03
N ASP A 62 -8.08 8.15 -6.75
CA ASP A 62 -7.88 9.49 -6.20
C ASP A 62 -6.41 9.90 -6.11
N LEU A 63 -5.47 8.94 -6.10
CA LEU A 63 -4.05 9.25 -5.94
C LEU A 63 -3.39 9.74 -7.23
N GLN A 64 -4.01 9.52 -8.40
CA GLN A 64 -3.46 9.89 -9.72
C GLN A 64 -1.97 9.51 -9.88
N LEU A 65 -1.55 8.41 -9.27
CA LEU A 65 -0.16 7.95 -9.32
C LEU A 65 0.16 7.68 -10.78
N ILE A 66 1.07 8.47 -11.35
CA ILE A 66 1.51 8.30 -12.74
C ILE A 66 1.98 6.85 -12.83
N ALA A 67 1.31 6.07 -13.68
CA ALA A 67 1.78 4.75 -14.01
C ALA A 67 3.14 4.92 -14.67
N GLU A 68 4.22 4.78 -13.91
CA GLU A 68 5.53 4.43 -14.43
C GLU A 68 5.50 2.97 -14.91
N GLU A 69 4.48 2.59 -15.67
CA GLU A 69 4.50 1.39 -16.50
C GLU A 69 4.68 1.89 -17.91
N GLY A 70 5.85 1.58 -18.46
CA GLY A 70 6.28 2.02 -19.77
C GLY A 70 5.16 1.93 -20.79
N VAL A 71 4.72 3.09 -21.24
CA VAL A 71 4.05 3.24 -22.53
C VAL A 71 5.04 2.77 -23.58
N LYS A 72 5.00 1.49 -23.93
CA LYS A 72 5.37 1.06 -25.28
C LYS A 72 4.20 1.47 -26.18
N LEU A 73 4.32 2.67 -26.76
CA LEU A 73 3.67 2.97 -28.03
C LEU A 73 4.25 2.03 -29.10
#